data_AF-A0A409WAQ9-F1
#
_entry.id   AF-A0A409WAQ9-F1
#
_cell.length_a   1.000
_cell.length_b   1.000
_cell.length_c   1.000
_cell.angle_alpha   90.00
_cell.angle_beta   90.00
_cell.angle_gamma   90.00
#
_symmetry.space_group_name_H-M   'P 1'
#
loop_
_entity.id
_entity.type
_entity.pdbx_description
1 polymer ?
#
loop_
_entity_poly.entity_id
_entity_poly.type
_entity_poly.pdbx_seq_one_letter_code
_entity_poly.pdbx_strand_id
1 'polypeptide(L)'
;MAVQKLKNRKAAQSQRSAKSHDVTAAASSRYSKRKTLTWDELEDWQKDNEYIITGYRPLQHNWKGCLTSVIAYLHNETVNIHSHLWASAFFLYSLFTVYPTYIHHHDHTSWVDVVILGVFLLSATLCLAASAFYHTSCCHSKEVRKLHGFIFRELILPESSQLQVSTRCHAFDYSGIIVLIVGSFFPSIYYGFWCQPSFQVLYLGAMMVAGLGLSMHVAGAAYLVLDPEYAKPTHRGARTSVFIALGLGAIVPTTHMFMVHDFNELVTEMGVNWLLASGALYIIGALL
;
A
#
# COMPACT_ATOMS: atom_id res chain seq x y z
N MET A 1 -45.23 -6.47 -57.57
CA MET A 1 -44.72 -7.23 -56.40
C MET A 1 -43.36 -6.76 -55.85
N ALA A 2 -42.39 -6.35 -56.68
CA ALA A 2 -41.05 -5.96 -56.21
C ALA A 2 -41.00 -4.68 -55.32
N VAL A 3 -41.82 -3.68 -55.64
CA VAL A 3 -41.89 -2.41 -54.89
C VAL A 3 -42.38 -2.59 -53.46
N GLN A 4 -43.33 -3.51 -53.24
CA GLN A 4 -43.86 -3.81 -51.90
C GLN A 4 -42.82 -4.54 -51.03
N LYS A 5 -42.02 -5.45 -51.62
CA LYS A 5 -40.91 -6.10 -50.93
C LYS A 5 -39.82 -5.10 -50.50
N LEU A 6 -39.54 -4.09 -51.32
CA LEU A 6 -38.59 -3.02 -50.98
C LEU A 6 -39.08 -2.11 -49.85
N LYS A 7 -40.37 -1.74 -49.83
CA LYS A 7 -40.97 -0.98 -48.73
C LYS A 7 -40.91 -1.75 -47.41
N ASN A 8 -41.24 -3.05 -47.44
CA ASN A 8 -41.22 -3.89 -46.24
C ASN A 8 -39.79 -4.06 -45.68
N ARG A 9 -38.77 -4.16 -46.55
CA ARG A 9 -37.35 -4.21 -46.14
C ARG A 9 -36.90 -2.91 -45.47
N LYS A 10 -37.25 -1.75 -46.02
CA LYS A 10 -36.93 -0.43 -45.43
C LYS A 10 -37.60 -0.24 -44.07
N ALA A 11 -38.86 -0.66 -43.93
CA ALA A 11 -39.58 -0.60 -42.66
C ALA A 11 -38.94 -1.49 -41.58
N ALA A 12 -38.57 -2.73 -41.93
CA ALA A 12 -37.88 -3.64 -41.01
C ALA A 12 -36.48 -3.13 -40.59
N GLN A 13 -35.76 -2.47 -41.51
CA GLN A 13 -34.45 -1.89 -41.22
C GLN A 13 -34.55 -0.63 -40.33
N SER A 14 -35.57 0.20 -40.54
CA SER A 14 -35.89 1.34 -39.67
C SER A 14 -36.28 0.89 -38.26
N GLN A 15 -37.12 -0.15 -38.14
CA GLN A 15 -37.50 -0.73 -36.85
C GLN A 15 -36.31 -1.37 -36.10
N ARG A 16 -35.39 -2.05 -36.81
CA ARG A 16 -34.15 -2.56 -36.19
C ARG A 16 -33.23 -1.44 -35.70
N SER A 17 -33.09 -0.36 -36.47
CA SER A 17 -32.29 0.81 -36.08
C SER A 17 -32.90 1.51 -34.85
N ALA A 18 -34.21 1.75 -34.84
CA ALA A 18 -34.91 2.33 -33.70
C ALA A 18 -34.77 1.48 -32.42
N LYS A 19 -34.92 0.15 -32.54
CA LYS A 19 -34.73 -0.78 -31.41
C LYS A 19 -33.28 -0.81 -30.89
N SER A 20 -32.30 -0.67 -31.79
CA SER A 20 -30.88 -0.53 -31.43
C SER A 20 -30.61 0.76 -30.66
N HIS A 21 -31.19 1.89 -31.11
CA HIS A 21 -31.09 3.17 -30.42
C HIS A 21 -31.77 3.16 -29.04
N ASP A 22 -32.92 2.49 -28.90
CA ASP A 22 -33.63 2.37 -27.62
C ASP A 22 -32.84 1.51 -26.61
N VAL A 23 -32.22 0.43 -27.06
CA VAL A 23 -31.38 -0.44 -26.21
C VAL A 23 -30.12 0.30 -25.74
N THR A 24 -29.48 1.08 -26.61
CA THR A 24 -28.30 1.89 -26.27
C THR A 24 -28.65 3.06 -25.35
N ALA A 25 -29.79 3.72 -25.55
CA ALA A 25 -30.28 4.76 -24.65
C ALA A 25 -30.67 4.20 -23.27
N ALA A 26 -31.33 3.04 -23.22
CA ALA A 26 -31.68 2.37 -21.97
C ALA A 26 -30.43 1.86 -21.22
N ALA A 27 -29.41 1.37 -21.93
CA ALA A 27 -28.12 0.99 -21.35
C ALA A 27 -27.36 2.21 -20.78
N SER A 28 -27.35 3.33 -21.51
CA SER A 28 -26.75 4.61 -21.06
C SER A 28 -27.47 5.20 -19.83
N SER A 29 -28.81 5.13 -19.78
CA SER A 29 -29.59 5.52 -18.61
C SER A 29 -29.30 4.65 -17.39
N ARG A 30 -29.13 3.33 -17.59
CA ARG A 30 -28.78 2.38 -16.53
C ARG A 30 -27.32 2.55 -16.06
N TYR A 31 -26.42 2.95 -16.95
CA TYR A 31 -25.05 3.36 -16.65
C TYR A 31 -25.04 4.62 -15.77
N SER A 32 -25.81 5.65 -16.13
CA SER A 32 -25.89 6.91 -15.38
C SER A 32 -26.46 6.77 -13.95
N LYS A 33 -27.18 5.69 -13.63
CA LYS A 33 -27.73 5.45 -12.28
C LYS A 33 -26.81 4.64 -11.36
N ARG A 34 -25.82 3.93 -11.89
CA ARG A 34 -24.93 3.07 -11.09
C ARG A 34 -23.82 3.91 -10.46
N LYS A 35 -23.58 3.72 -9.17
CA LYS A 35 -22.48 4.36 -8.44
C LYS A 35 -21.11 3.72 -8.73
N THR A 36 -21.10 2.50 -9.26
CA THR A 36 -19.90 1.71 -9.53
C THR A 36 -19.87 1.15 -10.95
N LEU A 37 -18.66 0.86 -11.41
CA LEU A 37 -18.32 0.33 -12.74
C LEU A 37 -18.00 -1.17 -12.66
N THR A 38 -18.14 -1.83 -13.80
CA THR A 38 -17.66 -3.18 -14.10
C THR A 38 -16.24 -3.15 -14.66
N TRP A 39 -15.54 -4.29 -14.65
CA TRP A 39 -14.17 -4.41 -15.18
C TRP A 39 -14.02 -3.91 -16.62
N ASP A 40 -14.98 -4.24 -17.49
CA ASP A 40 -14.97 -3.86 -18.90
C ASP A 40 -15.22 -2.37 -19.13
N GLU A 41 -15.86 -1.70 -18.15
CA GLU A 41 -16.13 -0.26 -18.17
C GLU A 41 -14.93 0.57 -17.67
N LEU A 42 -13.87 -0.08 -17.17
CA LEU A 42 -12.66 0.62 -16.71
C LEU A 42 -11.77 1.06 -17.86
N GLU A 43 -11.14 2.22 -17.67
CA GLU A 43 -9.98 2.61 -18.45
C GLU A 43 -8.83 1.61 -18.26
N ASP A 44 -8.00 1.40 -19.29
CA ASP A 44 -6.95 0.38 -19.25
C ASP A 44 -5.90 0.61 -18.15
N TRP A 45 -5.66 1.87 -17.78
CA TRP A 45 -4.77 2.20 -16.67
C TRP A 45 -5.40 1.96 -15.29
N GLN A 46 -6.72 1.78 -15.24
CA GLN A 46 -7.44 1.46 -14.01
C GLN A 46 -7.54 -0.04 -13.74
N LYS A 47 -7.31 -0.86 -14.76
CA LYS A 47 -7.35 -2.32 -14.70
C LYS A 47 -6.13 -2.85 -13.97
N ASP A 48 -6.33 -3.27 -12.72
CA ASP A 48 -5.30 -3.87 -11.89
C ASP A 48 -5.53 -5.38 -11.73
N ASN A 49 -6.68 -5.78 -11.15
CA ASN A 49 -7.00 -7.18 -10.89
C ASN A 49 -8.22 -7.66 -11.69
N GLU A 50 -8.00 -8.48 -12.71
CA GLU A 50 -9.06 -8.99 -13.61
C GLU A 50 -10.08 -9.93 -12.94
N TYR A 51 -9.73 -10.48 -11.76
CA TYR A 51 -10.63 -11.35 -11.00
C TYR A 51 -11.72 -10.55 -10.25
N ILE A 52 -11.57 -9.22 -10.12
CA ILE A 52 -12.60 -8.35 -9.56
C ILE A 52 -13.45 -7.82 -10.72
N ILE A 53 -14.66 -8.36 -10.87
CA ILE A 53 -15.51 -8.10 -12.05
C ILE A 53 -16.40 -6.85 -11.94
N THR A 54 -16.72 -6.41 -10.72
CA THR A 54 -17.63 -5.27 -10.47
C THR A 54 -17.25 -4.49 -9.20
N GLY A 55 -17.85 -3.32 -9.01
CA GLY A 55 -17.71 -2.54 -7.78
C GLY A 55 -16.64 -1.45 -7.85
N TYR A 56 -16.09 -1.17 -9.03
CA TYR A 56 -15.08 -0.14 -9.21
C TYR A 56 -15.64 1.27 -9.10
N ARG A 57 -14.83 2.20 -8.59
CA ARG A 57 -15.22 3.62 -8.52
C ARG A 57 -15.04 4.31 -9.87
N PRO A 58 -16.03 5.12 -10.31
CA PRO A 58 -15.86 6.04 -11.42
C PRO A 58 -14.81 7.11 -11.11
N LEU A 59 -14.23 7.69 -12.17
CA LEU A 59 -13.29 8.80 -12.05
C LEU A 59 -13.96 10.02 -11.40
N GLN A 60 -13.29 10.59 -10.40
CA GLN A 60 -13.80 11.72 -9.63
C GLN A 60 -13.24 13.05 -10.13
N HIS A 61 -12.00 13.08 -10.62
CA HIS A 61 -11.24 14.28 -11.03
C HIS A 61 -11.10 15.37 -9.94
N ASN A 62 -11.49 15.08 -8.71
CA ASN A 62 -11.35 15.99 -7.58
C ASN A 62 -11.25 15.20 -6.25
N TRP A 63 -10.52 15.76 -5.28
CA TRP A 63 -10.31 15.13 -3.97
C TRP A 63 -11.56 15.00 -3.13
N LYS A 64 -12.51 15.95 -3.26
CA LYS A 64 -13.78 15.88 -2.51
C LYS A 64 -14.57 14.64 -2.88
N GLY A 65 -14.64 14.28 -4.16
CA GLY A 65 -15.26 13.06 -4.66
C GLY A 65 -14.56 11.80 -4.15
N CYS A 66 -13.22 11.79 -4.16
CA CYS A 66 -12.42 10.68 -3.63
C CYS A 66 -12.69 10.46 -2.12
N LEU A 67 -12.66 11.52 -1.32
CA LEU A 67 -12.94 11.47 0.12
C LEU A 67 -14.39 11.10 0.42
N THR A 68 -15.34 11.64 -0.35
CA THR A 68 -16.76 11.30 -0.22
C THR A 68 -16.98 9.81 -0.51
N SER A 69 -16.26 9.24 -1.48
CA SER A 69 -16.41 7.82 -1.82
C SER A 69 -16.08 6.87 -0.67
N VAL A 70 -15.19 7.27 0.25
CA VAL A 70 -14.79 6.46 1.41
C VAL A 70 -16.00 6.04 2.25
N ILE A 71 -16.99 6.93 2.40
CA ILE A 71 -18.16 6.69 3.27
C ILE A 71 -19.50 6.64 2.53
N ALA A 72 -19.59 7.18 1.31
CA ALA A 72 -20.88 7.40 0.66
C ALA A 72 -21.49 6.15 -0.03
N TYR A 73 -20.68 5.13 -0.33
CA TYR A 73 -21.12 3.86 -0.92
C TYR A 73 -20.01 2.80 -0.86
N LEU A 74 -20.41 1.53 -0.93
CA LEU A 74 -19.47 0.40 -0.97
C LEU A 74 -18.89 0.22 -2.39
N HIS A 75 -17.59 -0.06 -2.44
CA HIS A 75 -16.82 -0.28 -3.66
C HIS A 75 -15.64 -1.22 -3.41
N ASN A 76 -14.95 -1.63 -4.47
CA ASN A 76 -13.85 -2.60 -4.43
C ASN A 76 -12.70 -2.19 -3.49
N GLU A 77 -12.46 -0.88 -3.30
CA GLU A 77 -11.43 -0.36 -2.39
C GLU A 77 -11.90 -0.11 -0.94
N THR A 78 -13.18 -0.34 -0.58
CA THR A 78 -13.70 0.08 0.74
C THR A 78 -12.95 -0.59 1.89
N VAL A 79 -12.73 -1.90 1.80
CA VAL A 79 -12.02 -2.65 2.84
C VAL A 79 -10.54 -2.25 2.90
N ASN A 80 -9.89 -2.04 1.75
CA ASN A 80 -8.50 -1.58 1.68
C ASN A 80 -8.31 -0.22 2.39
N ILE A 81 -9.24 0.72 2.17
CA ILE A 81 -9.18 2.04 2.82
C ILE A 81 -9.42 1.91 4.33
N HIS A 82 -10.52 1.27 4.74
CA HIS A 82 -10.90 1.27 6.16
C HIS A 82 -10.00 0.41 7.04
N SER A 83 -9.52 -0.74 6.54
CA SER A 83 -8.59 -1.59 7.29
C SER A 83 -7.32 -0.82 7.66
N HIS A 84 -6.75 -0.08 6.72
CA HIS A 84 -5.53 0.69 6.95
C HIS A 84 -5.79 2.02 7.67
N LEU A 85 -6.91 2.71 7.39
CA LEU A 85 -7.25 3.98 8.03
C LEU A 85 -7.47 3.82 9.54
N TRP A 86 -8.25 2.82 9.95
CA TRP A 86 -8.52 2.58 11.37
C TRP A 86 -7.28 2.06 12.10
N ALA A 87 -6.49 1.20 11.45
CA ALA A 87 -5.22 0.75 12.01
C ALA A 87 -4.23 1.93 12.18
N SER A 88 -4.14 2.84 11.21
CA SER A 88 -3.32 4.05 11.32
C SER A 88 -3.77 4.94 12.49
N ALA A 89 -5.07 5.16 12.65
CA ALA A 89 -5.62 5.90 13.78
C ALA A 89 -5.29 5.24 15.13
N PHE A 90 -5.37 3.90 15.21
CA PHE A 90 -4.98 3.15 16.38
C PHE A 90 -3.49 3.33 16.72
N PHE A 91 -2.58 3.13 15.75
CA PHE A 91 -1.14 3.31 16.00
C PHE A 91 -0.77 4.75 16.32
N LEU A 92 -1.44 5.74 15.72
CA LEU A 92 -1.26 7.16 16.07
C LEU A 92 -1.71 7.42 17.51
N TYR A 93 -2.84 6.87 17.93
CA TYR A 93 -3.27 6.95 19.32
C TYR A 93 -2.27 6.28 20.27
N SER A 94 -1.78 5.09 19.92
CA SER A 94 -0.74 4.38 20.68
C SER A 94 0.55 5.19 20.79
N LEU A 95 0.98 5.89 19.74
CA LEU A 95 2.18 6.73 19.74
C LEU A 95 2.17 7.77 20.87
N PHE A 96 1.01 8.33 21.21
CA PHE A 96 0.88 9.34 22.27
C PHE A 96 0.50 8.77 23.63
N THR A 97 0.01 7.53 23.71
CA THR A 97 -0.54 6.96 24.96
C THR A 97 0.31 5.85 25.56
N VAL A 98 1.06 5.09 24.74
CA VAL A 98 1.82 3.94 25.23
C VAL A 98 2.82 4.34 26.30
N TYR A 99 3.62 5.37 26.05
CA TYR A 99 4.62 5.84 27.01
C TYR A 99 4.01 6.34 28.34
N PRO A 100 3.13 7.36 28.36
CA PRO A 100 2.61 7.90 29.61
C PRO A 100 1.71 6.92 30.38
N THR A 101 1.05 5.98 29.70
CA THR A 101 0.12 5.05 30.35
C THR A 101 0.78 3.77 30.84
N TYR A 102 1.75 3.23 30.10
CA TYR A 102 2.28 1.89 30.38
C TYR A 102 3.77 1.85 30.71
N ILE A 103 4.59 2.80 30.24
CA ILE A 103 6.05 2.65 30.28
C ILE A 103 6.72 3.57 31.30
N HIS A 104 6.24 4.81 31.44
CA HIS A 104 6.83 5.83 32.32
C HIS A 104 6.93 5.38 33.79
N HIS A 105 6.11 4.43 34.22
CA HIS A 105 6.06 3.97 35.62
C HIS A 105 7.15 2.96 36.00
N HIS A 106 7.97 2.50 35.06
CA HIS A 106 9.02 1.52 35.34
C HIS A 106 10.38 2.20 35.61
N ASP A 107 11.03 1.82 36.70
CA ASP A 107 12.25 2.46 37.23
C ASP A 107 13.46 2.38 36.28
N HIS A 108 13.47 1.40 35.37
CA HIS A 108 14.56 1.17 34.41
C HIS A 108 14.28 1.74 33.01
N THR A 109 13.14 2.41 32.81
CA THR A 109 12.80 3.04 31.53
C THR A 109 13.71 4.24 31.27
N SER A 110 14.35 4.24 30.10
CA SER A 110 15.14 5.35 29.60
C SER A 110 14.41 6.09 28.46
N TRP A 111 14.93 7.25 28.07
CA TRP A 111 14.44 7.96 26.88
C TRP A 111 14.67 7.16 25.58
N VAL A 112 15.61 6.21 25.58
CA VAL A 112 15.92 5.37 24.43
C VAL A 112 14.76 4.42 24.14
N ASP A 113 14.13 3.85 25.17
CA ASP A 113 12.93 3.01 25.07
C ASP A 113 11.79 3.77 24.35
N VAL A 114 11.63 5.06 24.69
CA VAL A 114 10.64 5.95 24.07
C VAL A 114 10.92 6.14 22.59
N VAL A 115 12.18 6.38 22.23
CA VAL A 115 12.58 6.58 20.84
C VAL A 115 12.38 5.31 20.03
N ILE A 116 12.80 4.16 20.56
CA ILE A 116 12.78 2.88 19.84
C ILE A 116 11.37 2.39 19.61
N LEU A 117 10.50 2.49 20.62
CA LEU A 117 9.07 2.21 20.44
C LEU A 117 8.38 3.27 19.59
N GLY A 118 8.77 4.54 19.73
CA GLY A 118 8.28 5.64 18.91
C GLY A 118 8.57 5.46 17.42
N VAL A 119 9.78 4.98 17.07
CA VAL A 119 10.16 4.65 15.69
C VAL A 119 9.23 3.57 15.12
N PHE A 120 8.99 2.49 15.86
CA PHE A 120 8.06 1.45 15.43
C PHE A 120 6.64 1.99 15.24
N LEU A 121 6.07 2.65 16.26
CA LEU A 121 4.69 3.17 16.22
C LEU A 121 4.49 4.22 15.13
N LEU A 122 5.47 5.11 14.92
CA LEU A 122 5.45 6.09 13.85
C LEU A 122 5.55 5.41 12.48
N SER A 123 6.46 4.44 12.32
CA SER A 123 6.61 3.70 11.06
C SER A 123 5.31 2.98 10.67
N ALA A 124 4.62 2.34 11.62
CA ALA A 124 3.34 1.69 11.42
C ALA A 124 2.25 2.71 11.03
N THR A 125 2.17 3.82 11.76
CA THR A 125 1.23 4.91 11.48
C THR A 125 1.39 5.44 10.05
N LEU A 126 2.63 5.73 9.65
CA LEU A 126 2.96 6.29 8.33
C LEU A 126 2.68 5.29 7.20
N CYS A 127 3.06 4.02 7.38
CA CYS A 127 2.78 2.96 6.41
C CYS A 127 1.27 2.82 6.15
N LEU A 128 0.49 2.68 7.22
CA LEU A 128 -0.95 2.47 7.12
C LEU A 128 -1.68 3.72 6.60
N ALA A 129 -1.24 4.92 6.99
CA ALA A 129 -1.76 6.18 6.47
C ALA A 129 -1.48 6.33 4.98
N ALA A 130 -0.24 6.06 4.55
CA ALA A 130 0.17 6.13 3.15
C ALA A 130 -0.67 5.18 2.29
N SER A 131 -0.92 3.97 2.79
CA SER A 131 -1.74 2.99 2.09
C SER A 131 -3.22 3.39 2.00
N ALA A 132 -3.83 3.82 3.11
CA ALA A 132 -5.21 4.33 3.10
C ALA A 132 -5.38 5.53 2.16
N PHE A 133 -4.38 6.42 2.12
CA PHE A 133 -4.35 7.54 1.20
C PHE A 133 -4.21 7.10 -0.25
N TYR A 134 -3.32 6.14 -0.55
CA TYR A 134 -3.18 5.54 -1.88
C TYR A 134 -4.52 5.00 -2.38
N HIS A 135 -5.12 4.07 -1.64
CA HIS A 135 -6.40 3.48 -2.01
C HIS A 135 -7.51 4.53 -2.15
N THR A 136 -7.53 5.57 -1.32
CA THR A 136 -8.49 6.67 -1.48
C THR A 136 -8.30 7.41 -2.80
N SER A 137 -7.05 7.67 -3.18
CA SER A 137 -6.67 8.45 -4.37
C SER A 137 -6.81 7.71 -5.71
N CYS A 138 -6.93 6.37 -5.73
CA CYS A 138 -6.95 5.55 -6.96
C CYS A 138 -8.06 5.90 -7.97
N CYS A 139 -9.12 6.61 -7.55
CA CYS A 139 -10.23 7.03 -8.41
C CYS A 139 -10.17 8.51 -8.84
N HIS A 140 -9.07 9.22 -8.55
CA HIS A 140 -8.98 10.66 -8.85
C HIS A 140 -8.85 10.94 -10.35
N SER A 141 -7.69 10.67 -10.95
CA SER A 141 -7.46 10.86 -12.39
C SER A 141 -6.29 9.99 -12.85
N LYS A 142 -6.09 9.89 -14.17
CA LYS A 142 -4.99 9.13 -14.76
C LYS A 142 -3.64 9.68 -14.32
N GLU A 143 -3.55 10.99 -14.21
CA GLU A 143 -2.38 11.73 -13.72
C GLU A 143 -2.13 11.37 -12.25
N VAL A 144 -3.17 11.38 -11.42
CA VAL A 144 -3.02 11.03 -9.99
C VAL A 144 -2.78 9.53 -9.74
N ARG A 145 -3.08 8.63 -10.68
CA ARG A 145 -2.83 7.18 -10.54
C ARG A 145 -1.60 6.65 -11.27
N LYS A 146 -1.23 7.16 -12.45
CA LYS A 146 0.00 6.78 -13.22
C LYS A 146 1.27 7.39 -12.62
N LEU A 147 1.29 7.37 -11.32
CA LEU A 147 1.95 8.30 -10.46
C LEU A 147 3.35 7.77 -10.15
N HIS A 148 4.23 7.87 -11.14
CA HIS A 148 5.45 7.06 -11.25
C HIS A 148 6.71 7.92 -11.31
N GLY A 149 7.55 7.77 -10.27
CA GLY A 149 8.95 8.18 -10.17
C GLY A 149 9.20 9.68 -10.09
N PHE A 150 9.65 10.19 -8.93
CA PHE A 150 10.96 10.85 -8.81
C PHE A 150 11.24 11.59 -7.47
N ILE A 151 12.48 11.45 -6.96
CA ILE A 151 13.15 12.45 -6.11
C ILE A 151 14.56 12.71 -6.71
N PHE A 152 14.92 14.00 -6.89
CA PHE A 152 16.24 14.63 -7.20
C PHE A 152 16.70 14.98 -8.65
N ARG A 153 16.07 16.01 -9.25
CA ARG A 153 16.36 16.70 -10.53
C ARG A 153 15.76 18.09 -10.42
N GLU A 154 16.11 18.74 -9.33
CA GLU A 154 16.07 20.19 -9.19
C GLU A 154 17.53 20.66 -9.10
N LEU A 155 18.32 20.24 -10.08
CA LEU A 155 19.52 20.94 -10.50
C LEU A 155 19.64 20.68 -12.01
N ILE A 156 19.45 21.73 -12.82
CA ILE A 156 19.47 21.71 -14.30
C ILE A 156 18.14 21.26 -14.94
N LEU A 157 17.15 22.16 -15.02
CA LEU A 157 16.50 22.62 -16.26
C LEU A 157 15.27 23.51 -15.96
N PRO A 158 14.99 24.56 -16.76
CA PRO A 158 13.96 25.54 -16.46
C PRO A 158 12.55 25.10 -16.86
N GLU A 159 11.62 25.55 -16.02
CA GLU A 159 10.16 25.74 -16.12
C GLU A 159 9.49 25.62 -17.51
N SER A 160 8.56 24.67 -17.65
CA SER A 160 7.29 24.84 -18.40
C SER A 160 6.33 23.64 -18.22
N SER A 161 5.05 23.95 -18.05
CA SER A 161 3.85 23.09 -18.02
C SER A 161 3.34 22.61 -16.63
N GLN A 162 2.07 22.96 -16.37
CA GLN A 162 1.28 22.63 -15.18
C GLN A 162 0.92 21.14 -15.05
N LEU A 163 1.92 20.27 -14.85
CA LEU A 163 1.71 18.82 -14.73
C LEU A 163 2.59 18.20 -13.62
N GLN A 164 2.56 18.77 -12.40
CA GLN A 164 3.49 18.37 -11.32
C GLN A 164 2.84 17.87 -10.01
N VAL A 165 1.55 17.53 -10.00
CA VAL A 165 0.88 17.03 -8.78
C VAL A 165 0.75 15.49 -8.78
N SER A 166 1.39 14.82 -9.73
CA SER A 166 0.97 13.51 -10.26
C SER A 166 2.04 12.39 -10.09
N THR A 167 2.90 12.41 -9.05
CA THR A 167 4.00 11.41 -8.92
C THR A 167 4.29 10.76 -7.53
N ARG A 168 3.40 10.81 -6.51
CA ARG A 168 3.74 10.51 -5.08
C ARG A 168 3.10 9.28 -4.38
N CYS A 169 1.78 9.21 -4.14
CA CYS A 169 1.00 8.17 -3.43
C CYS A 169 1.43 6.67 -3.53
N HIS A 170 1.66 6.08 -4.72
CA HIS A 170 1.99 4.64 -4.83
C HIS A 170 3.40 4.31 -4.31
N ALA A 171 4.36 5.17 -4.62
CA ALA A 171 5.70 5.09 -4.06
C ALA A 171 5.69 5.29 -2.54
N PHE A 172 4.83 6.19 -2.04
CA PHE A 172 4.64 6.40 -0.60
C PHE A 172 4.08 5.16 0.10
N ASP A 173 3.14 4.42 -0.51
CA ASP A 173 2.59 3.18 0.05
C ASP A 173 3.69 2.11 0.19
N TYR A 174 4.43 1.81 -0.88
CA TYR A 174 5.52 0.84 -0.83
C TYR A 174 6.72 1.28 0.02
N SER A 175 7.06 2.56 0.00
CA SER A 175 8.06 3.11 0.93
C SER A 175 7.59 2.95 2.38
N GLY A 176 6.29 3.09 2.63
CA GLY A 176 5.66 2.83 3.91
C GLY A 176 5.92 1.40 4.39
N ILE A 177 5.74 0.40 3.52
CA ILE A 177 6.02 -1.01 3.83
C ILE A 177 7.49 -1.20 4.24
N ILE A 178 8.44 -0.64 3.48
CA ILE A 178 9.87 -0.72 3.80
C ILE A 178 10.16 -0.07 5.15
N VAL A 179 9.63 1.14 5.39
CA VAL A 179 9.81 1.89 6.63
C VAL A 179 9.24 1.13 7.82
N LEU A 180 8.08 0.49 7.69
CA LEU A 180 7.48 -0.34 8.73
C LEU A 180 8.31 -1.61 9.00
N ILE A 181 8.77 -2.30 7.96
CA ILE A 181 9.61 -3.48 8.15
C ILE A 181 10.86 -3.10 8.94
N VAL A 182 11.59 -2.07 8.51
CA VAL A 182 12.81 -1.61 9.22
C VAL A 182 12.48 -1.12 10.62
N GLY A 183 11.42 -0.32 10.77
CA GLY A 183 10.98 0.24 12.06
C GLY A 183 10.58 -0.84 13.08
N SER A 184 10.05 -1.97 12.63
CA SER A 184 9.69 -3.08 13.53
C SER A 184 10.89 -3.80 14.14
N PHE A 185 12.07 -3.72 13.52
CA PHE A 185 13.29 -4.33 14.07
C PHE A 185 13.88 -3.53 15.24
N PHE A 186 13.60 -2.22 15.33
CA PHE A 186 14.13 -1.37 16.40
C PHE A 186 13.85 -1.95 17.79
N PRO A 187 12.59 -2.14 18.22
CA PRO A 187 12.30 -2.71 19.53
C PRO A 187 12.79 -4.16 19.66
N SER A 188 12.58 -5.01 18.65
CA SER A 188 12.96 -6.42 18.73
C SER A 188 14.46 -6.64 18.93
N ILE A 189 15.31 -5.90 18.21
CA ILE A 189 16.76 -6.00 18.32
C ILE A 189 17.27 -5.31 19.58
N TYR A 190 16.70 -4.15 19.92
CA TYR A 190 17.14 -3.40 21.09
C TYR A 190 16.94 -4.17 22.40
N TYR A 191 15.72 -4.66 22.63
CA TYR A 191 15.45 -5.47 23.83
C TYR A 191 16.10 -6.84 23.74
N GLY A 192 16.15 -7.46 22.55
CA GLY A 192 16.72 -8.79 22.39
C GLY A 192 18.24 -8.87 22.53
N PHE A 193 18.96 -7.75 22.33
CA PHE A 193 20.39 -7.65 22.58
C PHE A 193 20.71 -6.58 23.61
N TRP A 194 19.84 -6.39 24.62
CA TRP A 194 19.98 -5.32 25.63
C TRP A 194 21.39 -5.24 26.23
N CYS A 195 21.94 -6.38 26.65
CA CYS A 195 23.27 -6.50 27.25
C CYS A 195 24.44 -6.46 26.24
N GLN A 196 24.15 -6.42 24.93
CA GLN A 196 25.16 -6.56 23.86
C GLN A 196 24.98 -5.47 22.77
N PRO A 197 25.38 -4.21 23.05
CA PRO A 197 25.16 -3.08 22.15
C PRO A 197 25.84 -3.21 20.78
N SER A 198 26.93 -3.97 20.69
CA SER A 198 27.63 -4.24 19.43
C SER A 198 26.73 -4.95 18.42
N PHE A 199 25.93 -5.92 18.86
CA PHE A 199 24.99 -6.63 17.99
C PHE A 199 23.76 -5.80 17.67
N GLN A 200 23.32 -4.92 18.58
CA GLN A 200 22.26 -3.96 18.26
C GLN A 200 22.67 -3.08 17.08
N VAL A 201 23.86 -2.47 17.13
CA VAL A 201 24.38 -1.60 16.06
C VAL A 201 24.58 -2.39 14.77
N LEU A 202 25.12 -3.61 14.85
CA LEU A 202 25.33 -4.46 13.68
C LEU A 202 24.01 -4.78 12.96
N TYR A 203 23.02 -5.30 13.69
CA TYR A 203 21.76 -5.75 13.08
C TYR A 203 20.86 -4.59 12.66
N LEU A 204 20.72 -3.55 13.48
CA LEU A 204 19.96 -2.36 13.10
C LEU A 204 20.64 -1.63 11.94
N GLY A 205 21.97 -1.52 11.96
CA GLY A 205 22.74 -0.95 10.85
C GLY A 205 22.53 -1.72 9.55
N ALA A 206 22.62 -3.05 9.59
CA ALA A 206 22.37 -3.90 8.42
C ALA A 206 20.95 -3.74 7.88
N MET A 207 19.93 -3.68 8.75
CA MET A 207 18.53 -3.48 8.35
C MET A 207 18.27 -2.08 7.79
N MET A 208 18.87 -1.05 8.38
CA MET A 208 18.81 0.31 7.85
C MET A 208 19.46 0.40 6.48
N VAL A 209 20.63 -0.22 6.28
CA VAL A 209 21.30 -0.27 4.97
C VAL A 209 20.47 -1.05 3.96
N ALA A 210 19.90 -2.20 4.34
CA ALA A 210 19.02 -2.96 3.45
C ALA A 210 17.77 -2.17 3.06
N GLY A 211 17.10 -1.52 4.03
CA GLY A 211 15.93 -0.68 3.77
C GLY A 211 16.24 0.59 2.98
N LEU A 212 17.36 1.28 3.28
CA LEU A 212 17.85 2.43 2.52
C LEU A 212 18.29 2.03 1.11
N GLY A 213 18.94 0.87 0.94
CA GLY A 213 19.25 0.32 -0.36
C GLY A 213 17.98 0.10 -1.18
N LEU A 214 16.94 -0.50 -0.57
CA LEU A 214 15.66 -0.72 -1.22
C LEU A 214 14.83 0.55 -1.49
N SER A 215 15.12 1.66 -0.79
CA SER A 215 14.39 2.94 -0.89
C SER A 215 15.16 4.09 -1.56
N MET A 216 16.49 4.00 -1.68
CA MET A 216 17.39 5.01 -2.29
C MET A 216 18.50 4.37 -3.13
N HIS A 217 18.92 5.08 -4.19
CA HIS A 217 20.00 4.67 -5.11
C HIS A 217 21.39 4.83 -4.47
N VAL A 218 21.71 4.06 -3.44
CA VAL A 218 23.10 3.87 -3.06
C VAL A 218 23.62 2.65 -3.83
N ALA A 219 24.36 2.94 -4.90
CA ALA A 219 25.05 2.01 -5.78
C ALA A 219 24.18 0.99 -6.56
N GLY A 220 23.54 1.46 -7.64
CA GLY A 220 23.36 0.66 -8.88
C GLY A 220 22.50 -0.62 -8.87
N ALA A 221 21.90 -1.04 -7.75
CA ALA A 221 21.23 -2.36 -7.69
C ALA A 221 19.84 -2.42 -7.04
N ALA A 222 19.26 -1.32 -6.53
CA ALA A 222 18.00 -1.41 -5.79
C ALA A 222 16.99 -0.30 -6.16
N TYR A 223 16.62 -0.28 -7.44
CA TYR A 223 15.52 0.54 -7.96
C TYR A 223 14.17 -0.22 -7.97
N LEU A 224 14.14 -1.48 -7.51
CA LEU A 224 13.10 -2.45 -7.86
C LEU A 224 11.68 -2.08 -7.45
N VAL A 225 11.44 -1.48 -6.28
CA VAL A 225 10.05 -1.27 -5.80
C VAL A 225 9.50 0.09 -6.21
N LEU A 226 10.38 1.08 -6.42
CA LEU A 226 10.00 2.44 -6.79
C LEU A 226 10.11 2.71 -8.30
N ASP A 227 10.63 1.74 -9.07
CA ASP A 227 10.66 1.80 -10.53
C ASP A 227 9.24 1.80 -11.11
N PRO A 228 8.92 2.76 -12.01
CA PRO A 228 7.69 2.79 -12.76
C PRO A 228 7.28 1.47 -13.46
N GLU A 229 8.24 0.69 -13.95
CA GLU A 229 8.06 -0.60 -14.61
C GLU A 229 7.57 -1.67 -13.64
N TYR A 230 8.10 -1.65 -12.41
CA TYR A 230 7.81 -2.64 -11.38
C TYR A 230 6.48 -2.39 -10.70
N ALA A 231 5.84 -1.22 -10.86
CA ALA A 231 4.49 -0.96 -10.37
C ALA A 231 3.39 -1.63 -11.22
N LYS A 232 3.71 -2.14 -12.41
CA LYS A 232 2.73 -2.86 -13.26
C LYS A 232 2.22 -4.15 -12.59
N PRO A 233 1.00 -4.61 -12.90
CA PRO A 233 0.48 -5.87 -12.40
C PRO A 233 1.37 -7.09 -12.72
N THR A 234 2.09 -7.05 -13.85
CA THR A 234 3.01 -8.11 -14.30
C THR A 234 4.18 -8.36 -13.33
N HIS A 235 4.58 -7.37 -12.55
CA HIS A 235 5.72 -7.44 -11.64
C HIS A 235 5.33 -7.62 -10.16
N ARG A 236 4.07 -7.98 -9.87
CA ARG A 236 3.59 -8.21 -8.49
C ARG A 236 4.48 -9.17 -7.70
N GLY A 237 4.81 -10.33 -8.28
CA GLY A 237 5.66 -11.33 -7.63
C GLY A 237 7.07 -10.81 -7.32
N ALA A 238 7.65 -9.98 -8.19
CA ALA A 238 8.96 -9.37 -7.94
C ALA A 238 8.92 -8.41 -6.74
N ARG A 239 7.88 -7.57 -6.64
CA ARG A 239 7.69 -6.66 -5.49
C ARG A 239 7.52 -7.43 -4.18
N THR A 240 6.63 -8.43 -4.18
CA THR A 240 6.40 -9.29 -3.03
C THR A 240 7.70 -10.00 -2.58
N SER A 241 8.51 -10.47 -3.52
CA SER A 241 9.78 -11.14 -3.23
C SER A 241 10.78 -10.22 -2.51
N VAL A 242 10.81 -8.93 -2.87
CA VAL A 242 11.66 -7.93 -2.20
C VAL A 242 11.22 -7.72 -0.75
N PHE A 243 9.91 -7.59 -0.50
CA PHE A 243 9.40 -7.42 0.86
C PHE A 243 9.64 -8.68 1.70
N ILE A 244 9.37 -9.87 1.14
CA ILE A 244 9.69 -11.16 1.78
C ILE A 244 11.18 -11.21 2.15
N ALA A 245 12.07 -10.89 1.21
CA ALA A 245 13.51 -10.92 1.47
C ALA A 245 13.93 -9.97 2.60
N LEU A 246 13.38 -8.76 2.63
CA LEU A 246 13.66 -7.80 3.70
C LEU A 246 13.16 -8.31 5.07
N GLY A 247 11.95 -8.88 5.12
CA GLY A 247 11.40 -9.47 6.35
C GLY A 247 12.17 -10.71 6.83
N LEU A 248 12.62 -11.58 5.92
CA LEU A 248 13.45 -12.74 6.22
C LEU A 248 14.84 -12.36 6.78
N GLY A 249 15.24 -11.09 6.64
CA GLY A 249 16.40 -10.53 7.35
C GLY A 249 16.34 -10.71 8.87
N ALA A 250 15.15 -10.92 9.45
CA ALA A 250 14.96 -11.24 10.87
C ALA A 250 15.52 -12.61 11.29
N ILE A 251 15.66 -13.56 10.36
CA ILE A 251 16.10 -14.92 10.70
C ILE A 251 17.47 -14.92 11.36
N VAL A 252 18.41 -14.13 10.85
CA VAL A 252 19.78 -14.07 11.37
C VAL A 252 19.83 -13.56 12.82
N PRO A 253 19.32 -12.36 13.16
CA PRO A 253 19.32 -11.89 14.54
C PRO A 253 18.49 -12.77 15.46
N THR A 254 17.33 -13.27 15.02
CA THR A 254 16.51 -14.17 15.85
C THR A 254 17.24 -15.48 16.15
N THR A 255 17.91 -16.08 15.16
CA THR A 255 18.73 -17.29 15.38
C THR A 255 19.86 -17.02 16.37
N HIS A 256 20.51 -15.85 16.28
CA HIS A 256 21.55 -15.48 17.21
C HIS A 256 20.99 -15.27 18.64
N MET A 257 19.79 -14.71 18.80
CA MET A 257 19.12 -14.63 20.09
C MET A 257 18.89 -16.03 20.70
N PHE A 258 18.48 -17.02 19.90
CA PHE A 258 18.37 -18.43 20.34
C PHE A 258 19.69 -19.08 20.74
N MET A 259 20.83 -18.56 20.28
CA MET A 259 22.15 -19.07 20.63
C MET A 259 22.72 -18.45 21.92
N VAL A 260 22.25 -17.26 22.29
CA VAL A 260 22.81 -16.46 23.39
C VAL A 260 21.94 -16.52 24.64
N HIS A 261 20.63 -16.68 24.47
CA HIS A 261 19.65 -16.66 25.56
C HIS A 261 19.02 -18.03 25.79
N ASP A 262 18.60 -18.27 27.03
CA ASP A 262 17.83 -19.48 27.36
C ASP A 262 16.42 -19.41 26.75
N PHE A 263 15.89 -20.57 26.35
CA PHE A 263 14.57 -20.63 25.68
C PHE A 263 13.43 -20.04 26.54
N ASN A 264 13.48 -20.25 27.85
CA ASN A 264 12.46 -19.71 28.75
C ASN A 264 12.49 -18.18 28.79
N GLU A 265 13.69 -17.58 28.87
CA GLU A 265 13.89 -16.12 28.83
C GLU A 265 13.35 -15.53 27.52
N LEU A 266 13.66 -16.16 26.38
CA LEU A 266 13.14 -15.75 25.07
C LEU A 266 11.61 -15.75 25.02
N VAL A 267 10.95 -16.72 25.66
CA VAL A 267 9.50 -16.82 25.67
C VAL A 267 8.86 -15.83 26.64
N THR A 268 9.38 -15.72 27.87
CA THR A 268 8.72 -14.96 28.94
C THR A 268 9.06 -13.47 28.92
N GLU A 269 10.30 -13.12 28.58
CA GLU A 269 10.78 -11.73 28.65
C GLU A 269 10.72 -11.06 27.28
N MET A 270 11.16 -11.75 26.23
CA MET A 270 11.19 -11.19 24.87
C MET A 270 9.92 -11.46 24.06
N GLY A 271 9.10 -12.43 24.47
CA GLY A 271 7.88 -12.79 23.75
C GLY A 271 8.15 -13.39 22.37
N VAL A 272 9.19 -14.23 22.22
CA VAL A 272 9.61 -14.80 20.92
C VAL A 272 8.50 -15.53 20.17
N ASN A 273 7.51 -16.09 20.88
CA ASN A 273 6.33 -16.69 20.26
C ASN A 273 5.52 -15.68 19.43
N TRP A 274 5.40 -14.44 19.90
CA TRP A 274 4.75 -13.36 19.16
C TRP A 274 5.57 -12.93 17.94
N LEU A 275 6.90 -12.95 18.05
CA LEU A 275 7.78 -12.69 16.92
C LEU A 275 7.64 -13.76 15.83
N LEU A 276 7.61 -15.04 16.21
CA LEU A 276 7.41 -16.16 15.28
C LEU A 276 6.01 -16.14 14.65
N ALA A 277 4.98 -15.84 15.45
CA ALA A 277 3.62 -15.68 14.94
C ALA A 277 3.52 -14.52 13.93
N SER A 278 4.17 -13.39 14.23
CA SER A 278 4.28 -12.25 13.30
C SER A 278 4.99 -12.65 12.00
N GLY A 279 6.10 -13.37 12.09
CA GLY A 279 6.81 -13.90 10.91
C GLY A 279 5.95 -14.84 10.06
N ALA A 280 5.16 -15.72 10.70
CA ALA A 280 4.22 -16.59 9.99
C ALA A 280 3.12 -15.78 9.28
N LEU A 281 2.51 -14.81 9.97
CA LEU A 281 1.51 -13.91 9.37
C LEU A 281 2.09 -13.11 8.20
N TYR A 282 3.35 -12.70 8.29
CA TYR A 282 4.04 -11.99 7.23
C TYR A 282 4.16 -12.83 5.95
N ILE A 283 4.60 -14.08 6.07
CA ILE A 283 4.74 -15.00 4.92
C ILE A 283 3.38 -15.39 4.36
N ILE A 284 2.41 -15.73 5.23
CA ILE A 284 1.06 -16.08 4.81
C ILE A 284 0.44 -14.91 4.04
N GLY A 285 0.52 -13.69 4.58
CA GLY A 285 -0.01 -12.49 3.95
C GLY A 285 0.64 -12.18 2.60
N ALA A 286 1.94 -12.44 2.45
CA ALA A 286 2.65 -12.22 1.18
C ALA A 286 2.30 -13.27 0.10
N LEU A 287 1.81 -14.45 0.48
CA LEU A 287 1.44 -15.53 -0.45
C LEU A 287 -0.03 -15.44 -0.93
N LEU A 288 -0.87 -14.64 -0.27
CA LEU A 288 -2.26 -14.38 -0.65
C LEU A 288 -2.35 -13.31 -1.75
#